data_AF-A0A3S1BNW3-F1
#
_entry.id   AF-A0A3S1BNW3-F1
#
_cell.length_a   1.000
_cell.length_b   1.000
_cell.length_c   1.000
_cell.angle_alpha   90.00
_cell.angle_beta   90.00
_cell.angle_gamma   90.00
#
_symmetry.space_group_name_H-M   'P 1'
#
loop_
_entity.id
_entity.type
_entity.pdbx_description
1 polymer ?
#
loop_
_entity_poly.entity_id
_entity_poly.type
_entity_poly.pdbx_seq_one_letter_code
_entity_poly.pdbx_strand_id
1 'polypeptide(L)'
;MQLSGKKRPSGRQKDYIDATGQRRLQYLERLTRDIPAETVTGMSLLITLFTENLTSVLLFLVSVLLLRMFQRKGNLPPGPKPWPIIGNLPLLMQADKIQVFKELQHEYGDLVNLKVGTRSILLVSGSKMLQKVFVANGKDFDKRPQVFSVTKVGQAKGVVSSSEEVWREHRSFLLNNMKDLGIGKTKFEANVIDELEPFLEFLHASGGKDFDSSYCIQTAVCNIICSISFGERFDYNDREFKEVLHIFDENMRLNGSTALVNYFPFLENLPGDPFKCKMSLANVAKVQKILSNWIAKHKESFDPMKPRDMIDHYLLEMNGKLEKQEETTMDNSQLLKLVGDMFVGGTETTSTTIRWMLIFLVRHPEVKKKVFEEIERIRGDRSRLSVTDRERMPYTEAVILESQRLGDIAPFSVAHSNFKPVDLEGYTVPAHSVVIPNLHSAMFDPAVWEKPDEFIPERFLNSEGQVVMNKDFMPFSIDSQLLKLVGDMFVGGTETTSTTIRWMLIFLVRHPEVKKKVFEEIEQIRGDRSRLSVTDRERMPYTEAVILESQRLGDIAPFSVAHSNFKPVDLEGYTVPAHSVVIPNLHSAMFDPDVWEKADEFIPKRFLNSEGQVAMNKDFMPFSIGKLLT
;
A
#
# COMPACT_ATOMS: atom_id res chain seq x y z
N MET A 1 22.51 -45.41 -14.09
CA MET A 1 22.38 -45.34 -15.56
C MET A 1 21.51 -46.50 -16.02
N GLN A 2 20.45 -46.17 -16.75
CA GLN A 2 19.68 -46.97 -17.72
C GLN A 2 19.13 -48.36 -17.34
N LEU A 3 17.78 -48.38 -17.34
CA LEU A 3 16.92 -49.50 -17.67
C LEU A 3 17.30 -50.16 -19.01
N SER A 4 17.28 -51.48 -19.07
CA SER A 4 16.70 -52.22 -20.20
C SER A 4 16.45 -53.67 -19.73
N GLY A 5 15.41 -54.38 -20.10
CA GLY A 5 14.43 -54.15 -21.15
C GLY A 5 13.96 -55.51 -21.64
N LYS A 6 12.64 -55.70 -21.56
CA LYS A 6 11.80 -56.59 -22.38
C LYS A 6 11.64 -58.08 -22.02
N LYS A 7 10.36 -58.36 -21.70
CA LYS A 7 9.45 -59.37 -22.29
C LYS A 7 9.51 -60.83 -21.79
N ARG A 8 8.63 -61.13 -20.81
CA ARG A 8 7.43 -62.02 -20.83
C ARG A 8 7.16 -62.87 -22.11
N PRO A 9 6.30 -63.94 -22.08
CA PRO A 9 5.63 -64.62 -20.94
C PRO A 9 5.37 -66.15 -21.08
N SER A 10 4.68 -66.68 -20.05
CA SER A 10 3.55 -67.63 -20.07
C SER A 10 3.79 -69.14 -20.11
N GLY A 11 3.28 -69.79 -19.05
CA GLY A 11 2.61 -71.09 -19.18
C GLY A 11 3.01 -72.15 -18.16
N ARG A 12 2.69 -71.97 -16.86
CA ARG A 12 2.33 -73.04 -15.88
C ARG A 12 2.23 -72.47 -14.46
N GLN A 13 1.02 -72.26 -13.97
CA GLN A 13 0.65 -72.37 -12.55
C GLN A 13 -0.86 -72.12 -12.43
N LYS A 14 -1.67 -73.15 -12.71
CA LYS A 14 -3.12 -73.09 -12.47
C LYS A 14 -3.61 -74.11 -11.43
N ASP A 15 -2.72 -74.85 -10.79
CA ASP A 15 -3.09 -75.92 -9.82
C ASP A 15 -2.55 -75.69 -8.40
N TYR A 16 -2.35 -74.44 -7.95
CA TYR A 16 -1.82 -74.16 -6.60
C TYR A 16 -2.60 -73.12 -5.77
N ILE A 17 -3.79 -72.67 -6.21
CA ILE A 17 -4.57 -71.63 -5.51
C ILE A 17 -6.02 -72.07 -5.21
N ASP A 18 -6.23 -73.35 -4.88
CA ASP A 18 -7.56 -73.79 -4.39
C ASP A 18 -7.51 -74.58 -3.07
N ALA A 19 -6.34 -75.07 -2.66
CA ALA A 19 -6.19 -75.84 -1.40
C ALA A 19 -5.94 -74.97 -0.15
N THR A 20 -5.48 -73.73 -0.30
CA THR A 20 -5.10 -72.83 0.81
C THR A 20 -6.24 -71.93 1.29
N GLY A 21 -7.25 -71.65 0.45
CA GLY A 21 -8.41 -70.84 0.80
C GLY A 21 -9.40 -71.56 1.72
N GLN A 22 -9.74 -72.82 1.40
CA GLN A 22 -10.68 -73.61 2.20
C GLN A 22 -10.13 -74.00 3.58
N ARG A 23 -8.81 -74.27 3.69
CA ARG A 23 -8.18 -74.58 4.99
C ARG A 23 -8.15 -73.36 5.93
N ARG A 24 -8.04 -72.14 5.39
CA ARG A 24 -8.06 -70.90 6.17
C ARG A 24 -9.47 -70.55 6.67
N LEU A 25 -10.49 -70.82 5.87
CA LEU A 25 -11.90 -70.70 6.25
C LEU A 25 -12.29 -71.73 7.34
N GLN A 26 -11.91 -73.00 7.20
CA GLN A 26 -12.16 -74.02 8.23
C GLN A 26 -11.39 -73.77 9.54
N TYR A 27 -10.22 -73.13 9.48
CA TYR A 27 -9.46 -72.72 10.67
C TYR A 27 -10.12 -71.54 11.39
N LEU A 28 -10.65 -70.56 10.65
CA LEU A 28 -11.39 -69.43 11.20
C LEU A 28 -12.77 -69.85 11.75
N GLU A 29 -13.44 -70.82 11.13
CA GLU A 29 -14.70 -71.42 11.64
C GLU A 29 -14.48 -72.25 12.92
N ARG A 30 -13.31 -72.89 13.09
CA ARG A 30 -12.96 -73.57 14.35
C ARG A 30 -12.60 -72.60 15.46
N LEU A 31 -11.95 -71.48 15.15
CA LEU A 31 -11.64 -70.42 16.13
C LEU A 31 -12.88 -69.67 16.64
N THR A 32 -14.00 -69.73 15.92
CA THR A 32 -15.24 -69.03 16.27
C THR A 32 -16.32 -69.94 16.89
N ARG A 33 -16.18 -71.27 16.80
CA ARG A 33 -17.15 -72.23 17.38
C ARG A 33 -17.06 -72.40 18.91
N ASP A 34 -15.89 -72.15 19.50
CA ASP A 34 -15.63 -72.38 20.92
C ASP A 34 -15.30 -71.09 21.69
N ILE A 35 -15.90 -69.95 21.31
CA ILE A 35 -15.84 -68.75 22.17
C ILE A 35 -16.99 -68.89 23.18
N PRO A 36 -16.72 -69.07 24.49
CA PRO A 36 -17.78 -69.17 25.50
C PRO A 36 -18.70 -67.96 25.39
N ALA A 37 -20.02 -68.16 25.45
CA ALA A 37 -21.00 -67.08 25.34
C ALA A 37 -20.68 -65.92 26.29
N GLU A 38 -20.19 -66.22 27.50
CA GLU A 38 -19.73 -65.27 28.51
C GLU A 38 -18.60 -64.33 28.03
N THR A 39 -17.74 -64.78 27.12
CA THR A 39 -16.63 -63.98 26.53
C THR A 39 -17.12 -63.04 25.44
N VAL A 40 -18.12 -63.45 24.66
CA VAL A 40 -18.78 -62.59 23.65
C VAL A 40 -19.65 -61.56 24.35
N THR A 41 -20.37 -61.94 25.40
CA THR A 41 -21.14 -61.03 26.23
C THR A 41 -20.22 -60.06 26.99
N GLY A 42 -19.07 -60.53 27.49
CA GLY A 42 -18.06 -59.70 28.15
C GLY A 42 -17.35 -58.72 27.21
N MET A 43 -17.02 -59.13 25.98
CA MET A 43 -16.47 -58.21 24.95
C MET A 43 -17.52 -57.23 24.43
N SER A 44 -18.78 -57.66 24.26
CA SER A 44 -19.89 -56.76 23.95
C SER A 44 -20.07 -55.73 25.07
N LEU A 45 -20.12 -56.16 26.34
CA LEU A 45 -20.24 -55.28 27.50
C LEU A 45 -19.04 -54.33 27.63
N LEU A 46 -17.81 -54.79 27.38
CA LEU A 46 -16.63 -53.94 27.34
C LEU A 46 -16.70 -52.94 26.19
N ILE A 47 -17.10 -53.34 24.98
CA ILE A 47 -17.26 -52.43 23.84
C ILE A 47 -18.37 -51.41 24.14
N THR A 48 -19.50 -51.80 24.72
CA THR A 48 -20.59 -50.88 25.12
C THR A 48 -20.14 -49.96 26.25
N LEU A 49 -19.44 -50.45 27.26
CA LEU A 49 -18.88 -49.63 28.35
C LEU A 49 -17.78 -48.68 27.84
N PHE A 50 -16.97 -49.09 26.87
CA PHE A 50 -15.95 -48.25 26.24
C PHE A 50 -16.55 -47.25 25.26
N THR A 51 -17.59 -47.59 24.49
CA THR A 51 -18.24 -46.67 23.55
C THR A 51 -19.15 -45.68 24.26
N GLU A 52 -19.86 -46.07 25.32
CA GLU A 52 -20.64 -45.16 26.18
C GLU A 52 -19.73 -44.22 26.98
N ASN A 53 -18.58 -44.70 27.48
CA ASN A 53 -17.59 -43.82 28.10
C ASN A 53 -16.89 -42.92 27.08
N LEU A 54 -16.53 -43.42 25.89
CA LEU A 54 -15.85 -42.60 24.89
C LEU A 54 -16.76 -41.53 24.32
N THR A 55 -18.03 -41.83 24.03
CA THR A 55 -19.01 -40.82 23.59
C THR A 55 -19.33 -39.83 24.69
N SER A 56 -19.49 -40.27 25.94
CA SER A 56 -19.71 -39.37 27.08
C SER A 56 -18.50 -38.49 27.36
N VAL A 57 -17.28 -39.03 27.25
CA VAL A 57 -16.03 -38.27 27.36
C VAL A 57 -15.87 -37.32 26.18
N LEU A 58 -16.23 -37.71 24.95
CA LEU A 58 -16.22 -36.80 23.80
C LEU A 58 -17.23 -35.67 23.98
N LEU A 59 -18.46 -35.98 24.41
CA LEU A 59 -19.50 -34.99 24.67
C LEU A 59 -19.11 -34.08 25.84
N PHE A 60 -18.46 -34.60 26.88
CA PHE A 60 -17.91 -33.82 27.97
C PHE A 60 -16.75 -32.92 27.50
N LEU A 61 -15.81 -33.44 26.71
CA LEU A 61 -14.70 -32.65 26.15
C LEU A 61 -15.22 -31.59 25.18
N VAL A 62 -16.19 -31.93 24.33
CA VAL A 62 -16.85 -30.99 23.41
C VAL A 62 -17.63 -29.95 24.21
N SER A 63 -18.39 -30.32 25.24
CA SER A 63 -19.12 -29.35 26.07
C SER A 63 -18.18 -28.47 26.91
N VAL A 64 -17.08 -29.00 27.45
CA VAL A 64 -16.04 -28.20 28.11
C VAL A 64 -15.33 -27.29 27.12
N LEU A 65 -15.05 -27.74 25.89
CA LEU A 65 -14.51 -26.92 24.80
C LEU A 65 -15.51 -25.82 24.43
N LEU A 66 -16.79 -26.15 24.23
CA LEU A 66 -17.86 -25.19 23.93
C LEU A 66 -18.01 -24.16 25.05
N LEU A 67 -18.06 -24.59 26.32
CA LEU A 67 -18.13 -23.72 27.49
C LEU A 67 -16.89 -22.81 27.59
N ARG A 68 -15.69 -23.33 27.34
CA ARG A 68 -14.45 -22.51 27.23
C ARG A 68 -14.48 -21.56 26.04
N MET A 69 -15.14 -21.92 24.95
CA MET A 69 -15.29 -21.06 23.76
C MET A 69 -16.29 -19.93 23.98
N PHE A 70 -17.33 -20.16 24.78
CA PHE A 70 -18.34 -19.16 25.19
C PHE A 70 -17.87 -18.23 26.31
N GLN A 71 -16.87 -18.63 27.11
CA GLN A 71 -16.25 -17.73 28.08
C GLN A 71 -15.51 -16.60 27.35
N ARG A 72 -16.05 -15.37 27.43
CA ARG A 72 -15.30 -14.15 27.09
C ARG A 72 -14.13 -14.04 28.07
N LYS A 73 -12.92 -14.36 27.61
CA LYS A 73 -11.71 -14.11 28.39
C LYS A 73 -11.37 -12.63 28.34
N GLY A 74 -11.40 -11.98 29.50
CA GLY A 74 -11.00 -10.58 29.66
C GLY A 74 -12.04 -9.56 29.18
N ASN A 75 -11.68 -8.28 29.31
CA ASN A 75 -12.53 -7.16 28.91
C ASN A 75 -12.38 -6.91 27.40
N LEU A 76 -12.89 -7.81 26.56
CA LEU A 76 -12.83 -7.66 25.10
C LEU A 76 -13.78 -6.55 24.60
N PRO A 77 -13.49 -5.90 23.46
CA PRO A 77 -14.43 -4.99 22.82
C PRO A 77 -15.80 -5.66 22.56
N PRO A 78 -16.89 -4.88 22.52
CA PRO A 78 -18.24 -5.39 22.31
C PRO A 78 -18.39 -6.04 20.92
N GLY A 79 -19.40 -6.88 20.75
CA GLY A 79 -19.66 -7.54 19.48
C GLY A 79 -20.64 -8.71 19.60
N PRO A 80 -21.12 -9.23 18.46
CA PRO A 80 -22.12 -10.28 18.41
C PRO A 80 -21.63 -11.58 19.06
N LYS A 81 -22.55 -12.31 19.69
CA LYS A 81 -22.21 -13.60 20.30
C LYS A 81 -21.70 -14.58 19.23
N PRO A 82 -20.46 -15.10 19.36
CA PRO A 82 -19.90 -16.00 18.36
C PRO A 82 -20.57 -17.37 18.41
N TRP A 83 -20.78 -17.98 17.25
CA TRP A 83 -21.21 -19.37 17.18
C TRP A 83 -20.07 -20.31 17.62
N PRO A 84 -20.39 -21.51 18.14
CA PRO A 84 -19.41 -22.56 18.33
C PRO A 84 -18.51 -22.78 17.12
N ILE A 85 -17.19 -22.84 17.33
CA ILE A 85 -16.15 -23.17 16.33
C ILE A 85 -16.00 -22.13 15.21
N ILE A 86 -17.06 -21.85 14.44
CA ILE A 86 -17.03 -20.93 13.29
C ILE A 86 -17.13 -19.45 13.69
N GLY A 87 -17.58 -19.16 14.91
CA GLY A 87 -17.68 -17.79 15.42
C GLY A 87 -18.67 -16.92 14.64
N ASN A 88 -18.24 -15.74 14.22
CA ASN A 88 -19.02 -14.76 13.45
C ASN A 88 -18.77 -14.87 11.94
N LEU A 89 -18.18 -15.98 11.47
CA LEU A 89 -17.91 -16.21 10.05
C LEU A 89 -19.14 -16.02 9.14
N PRO A 90 -20.36 -16.46 9.51
CA PRO A 90 -21.54 -16.23 8.66
C PRO A 90 -21.79 -14.74 8.35
N LEU A 91 -21.48 -13.84 9.28
CA LEU A 91 -21.59 -12.39 9.06
C LEU A 91 -20.54 -11.90 8.06
N LEU A 92 -19.29 -12.38 8.20
CA LEU A 92 -18.18 -12.01 7.31
C LEU A 92 -18.32 -12.55 5.88
N MET A 93 -19.07 -13.64 5.72
CA MET A 93 -19.31 -14.30 4.43
C MET A 93 -20.47 -13.70 3.64
N GLN A 94 -21.23 -12.77 4.21
CA GLN A 94 -22.25 -12.05 3.45
C GLN A 94 -21.61 -11.22 2.33
N ALA A 95 -22.36 -11.07 1.23
CA ALA A 95 -21.89 -10.36 0.05
C ALA A 95 -21.73 -8.86 0.32
N ASP A 96 -22.74 -8.24 0.93
CA ASP A 96 -22.73 -6.82 1.27
C ASP A 96 -22.07 -6.56 2.62
N LYS A 97 -20.73 -6.49 2.60
CA LYS A 97 -19.94 -6.25 3.81
C LYS A 97 -20.16 -4.84 4.38
N ILE A 98 -20.45 -3.86 3.52
CA ILE A 98 -20.67 -2.48 3.94
C ILE A 98 -21.91 -2.43 4.83
N GLN A 99 -23.01 -3.02 4.36
CA GLN A 99 -24.25 -3.06 5.14
C GLN A 99 -24.08 -3.83 6.45
N VAL A 100 -23.42 -5.00 6.43
CA VAL A 100 -23.16 -5.78 7.65
C VAL A 100 -22.33 -4.99 8.67
N PHE A 101 -21.26 -4.32 8.23
CA PHE A 101 -20.41 -3.55 9.13
C PHE A 101 -21.10 -2.30 9.66
N LYS A 102 -21.97 -1.68 8.87
CA LYS A 102 -22.83 -0.57 9.30
C LYS A 102 -23.81 -1.00 10.40
N GLU A 103 -24.46 -2.14 10.24
CA GLU A 103 -25.37 -2.70 11.27
C GLU A 103 -24.62 -3.04 12.56
N LEU A 104 -23.44 -3.65 12.44
CA LEU A 104 -22.58 -3.96 13.59
C LEU A 104 -22.12 -2.70 14.31
N GLN A 105 -21.73 -1.65 13.59
CA GLN A 105 -21.35 -0.37 14.18
C GLN A 105 -22.55 0.27 14.90
N HIS A 106 -23.74 0.24 14.29
CA HIS A 106 -24.94 0.78 14.90
C HIS A 106 -25.32 0.06 16.22
N GLU A 107 -25.17 -1.26 16.28
CA GLU A 107 -25.54 -2.06 17.47
C GLU A 107 -24.46 -2.04 18.57
N TYR A 108 -23.18 -2.09 18.21
CA TYR A 108 -22.07 -2.29 19.17
C TYR A 108 -21.15 -1.09 19.33
N GLY A 109 -21.32 -0.05 18.51
CA GLY A 109 -20.49 1.16 18.49
C GLY A 109 -19.28 1.06 17.54
N ASP A 110 -18.38 2.03 17.67
CA ASP A 110 -17.25 2.26 16.75
C ASP A 110 -16.11 1.21 16.84
N LEU A 111 -16.13 0.36 17.87
CA LEU A 111 -15.11 -0.66 18.11
C LEU A 111 -15.77 -2.03 18.32
N VAL A 112 -15.80 -2.86 17.28
CA VAL A 112 -16.51 -4.14 17.30
C VAL A 112 -15.54 -5.30 17.20
N ASN A 113 -15.62 -6.25 18.13
CA ASN A 113 -14.87 -7.49 18.12
C ASN A 113 -15.72 -8.65 17.58
N LEU A 114 -15.29 -9.18 16.44
CA LEU A 114 -15.78 -10.41 15.84
C LEU A 114 -14.79 -11.54 16.14
N LYS A 115 -15.27 -12.77 16.24
CA LYS A 115 -14.42 -13.94 16.49
C LYS A 115 -14.57 -14.94 15.37
N VAL A 116 -13.48 -15.46 14.83
CA VAL A 116 -13.51 -16.59 13.90
C VAL A 116 -12.50 -17.63 14.38
N GLY A 117 -12.97 -18.82 14.73
CA GLY A 117 -12.16 -19.82 15.41
C GLY A 117 -11.57 -19.25 16.71
N THR A 118 -10.24 -19.21 16.77
CA THR A 118 -9.49 -18.64 17.91
C THR A 118 -9.08 -17.19 17.71
N ARG A 119 -9.27 -16.62 16.51
CA ARG A 119 -8.80 -15.28 16.15
C ARG A 119 -9.86 -14.23 16.45
N SER A 120 -9.41 -13.12 17.02
CA SER A 120 -10.20 -11.89 17.13
C SER A 120 -10.02 -11.04 15.89
N ILE A 121 -11.12 -10.44 15.42
CA ILE A 121 -11.18 -9.53 14.28
C ILE A 121 -11.83 -8.25 14.80
N LEU A 122 -11.06 -7.18 14.84
CA LEU A 122 -11.47 -5.89 15.33
C LEU A 122 -11.88 -5.00 14.15
N LEU A 123 -13.17 -4.68 14.06
CA LEU A 123 -13.70 -3.70 13.13
C LEU A 123 -13.62 -2.32 13.79
N VAL A 124 -12.90 -1.40 13.17
CA VAL A 124 -12.66 -0.04 13.67
C VAL A 124 -13.40 0.93 12.78
N SER A 125 -14.44 1.57 13.28
CA SER A 125 -15.32 2.47 12.52
C SER A 125 -15.38 3.86 13.15
N GLY A 126 -15.81 4.86 12.38
CA GLY A 126 -15.88 6.25 12.80
C GLY A 126 -14.51 6.92 12.86
N SER A 127 -14.45 8.17 12.40
CA SER A 127 -13.18 8.91 12.28
C SER A 127 -12.40 9.02 13.59
N LYS A 128 -13.09 9.23 14.72
CA LYS A 128 -12.43 9.36 16.03
C LYS A 128 -11.71 8.07 16.46
N MET A 129 -12.36 6.91 16.29
CA MET A 129 -11.75 5.63 16.66
C MET A 129 -10.66 5.24 15.67
N LEU A 130 -10.86 5.50 14.39
CA LEU A 130 -9.83 5.34 13.35
C LEU A 130 -8.55 6.12 13.69
N GLN A 131 -8.68 7.41 14.08
CA GLN A 131 -7.55 8.22 14.53
C GLN A 131 -6.89 7.65 15.79
N LYS A 132 -7.69 7.20 16.77
CA LYS A 132 -7.15 6.63 18.01
C LYS A 132 -6.33 5.37 17.72
N VAL A 133 -6.84 4.44 16.91
CA VAL A 133 -6.17 3.16 16.62
C VAL A 133 -4.96 3.34 15.70
N PHE A 134 -5.11 4.04 14.58
CA PHE A 134 -4.09 4.07 13.52
C PHE A 134 -3.13 5.27 13.57
N VAL A 135 -3.46 6.30 14.36
CA VAL A 135 -2.59 7.47 14.59
C VAL A 135 -2.04 7.45 16.01
N ALA A 136 -2.90 7.55 17.03
CA ALA A 136 -2.43 7.66 18.42
C ALA A 136 -1.76 6.36 18.91
N ASN A 137 -2.31 5.21 18.55
CA ASN A 137 -1.78 3.88 18.88
C ASN A 137 -1.16 3.16 17.68
N GLY A 138 -0.80 3.89 16.61
CA GLY A 138 -0.38 3.29 15.34
C GLY A 138 0.76 2.27 15.47
N LYS A 139 1.75 2.51 16.36
CA LYS A 139 2.87 1.58 16.60
C LYS A 139 2.43 0.22 17.17
N ASP A 140 1.31 0.16 17.88
CA ASP A 140 0.79 -1.09 18.43
C ASP A 140 0.01 -1.90 17.38
N PHE A 141 -0.39 -1.27 16.27
CA PHE A 141 -1.20 -1.84 15.18
C PHE A 141 -0.53 -1.77 13.80
N ASP A 142 0.77 -1.49 13.72
CA ASP A 142 1.50 -1.30 12.45
C ASP A 142 1.91 -2.62 11.75
N LYS A 143 1.56 -3.78 12.33
CA LYS A 143 1.93 -5.09 11.77
C LYS A 143 0.90 -5.59 10.76
N ARG A 144 1.30 -6.55 9.94
CA ARG A 144 0.40 -7.26 9.03
C ARG A 144 -0.12 -8.57 9.65
N PRO A 145 -1.39 -8.93 9.41
CA PRO A 145 -1.97 -10.15 9.97
C PRO A 145 -1.35 -11.40 9.35
N GLN A 146 -1.16 -12.43 10.17
CA GLN A 146 -0.62 -13.73 9.75
C GLN A 146 -1.71 -14.60 9.11
N VAL A 147 -2.20 -14.17 7.93
CA VAL A 147 -3.26 -14.82 7.13
C VAL A 147 -2.73 -15.30 5.78
N PHE A 148 -3.49 -16.17 5.10
CA PHE A 148 -3.09 -16.78 3.82
C PHE A 148 -2.73 -15.71 2.77
N SER A 149 -3.54 -14.65 2.63
CA SER A 149 -3.28 -13.57 1.68
C SER A 149 -1.96 -12.83 1.94
N VAL A 150 -1.55 -12.65 3.19
CA VAL A 150 -0.30 -11.95 3.53
C VAL A 150 0.92 -12.87 3.44
N THR A 151 0.79 -14.09 3.99
CA THR A 151 1.92 -15.02 4.19
C THR A 151 2.21 -15.90 2.98
N LYS A 152 1.20 -16.28 2.19
CA LYS A 152 1.36 -17.15 1.02
C LYS A 152 1.34 -16.37 -0.28
N VAL A 153 0.33 -15.54 -0.47
CA VAL A 153 0.20 -14.68 -1.66
C VAL A 153 1.20 -13.52 -1.59
N GLY A 154 1.21 -12.78 -0.47
CA GLY A 154 2.16 -11.69 -0.22
C GLY A 154 3.57 -12.13 0.16
N GLN A 155 3.76 -13.41 0.53
CA GLN A 155 5.04 -14.00 0.98
C GLN A 155 5.71 -13.25 2.14
N ALA A 156 4.97 -12.40 2.87
CA ALA A 156 5.50 -11.47 3.88
C ALA A 156 6.66 -10.57 3.39
N LYS A 157 6.73 -10.31 2.08
CA LYS A 157 7.78 -9.54 1.39
C LYS A 157 7.25 -8.22 0.83
N GLY A 158 8.16 -7.37 0.33
CA GLY A 158 7.83 -6.08 -0.27
C GLY A 158 7.47 -5.02 0.76
N VAL A 159 6.56 -4.11 0.42
CA VAL A 159 6.12 -3.00 1.30
C VAL A 159 4.67 -3.14 1.76
N VAL A 160 3.87 -3.94 1.05
CA VAL A 160 2.45 -4.13 1.39
C VAL A 160 2.26 -5.21 2.45
N SER A 161 2.94 -6.35 2.31
CA SER A 161 2.71 -7.56 3.11
C SER A 161 3.76 -7.82 4.20
N SER A 162 4.85 -7.07 4.20
CA SER A 162 5.93 -7.19 5.18
C SER A 162 5.62 -6.45 6.48
N SER A 163 6.45 -6.64 7.50
CA SER A 163 6.39 -5.92 8.77
C SER A 163 7.80 -5.68 9.30
N GLU A 164 7.92 -4.82 10.31
CA GLU A 164 9.16 -4.59 11.06
C GLU A 164 10.33 -4.10 10.20
N GLU A 165 11.49 -4.75 10.25
CA GLU A 165 12.72 -4.33 9.58
C GLU A 165 12.61 -4.38 8.06
N VAL A 166 12.09 -5.48 7.50
CA VAL A 166 11.85 -5.63 6.06
C VAL A 166 10.98 -4.49 5.53
N TRP A 167 9.87 -4.22 6.23
CA TRP A 167 8.98 -3.13 5.84
C TRP A 167 9.66 -1.76 5.96
N ARG A 168 10.37 -1.50 7.08
CA ARG A 168 11.06 -0.22 7.31
C ARG A 168 12.13 0.04 6.27
N GLU A 169 12.93 -0.97 5.92
CA GLU A 169 14.03 -0.80 4.98
C GLU A 169 13.51 -0.56 3.56
N HIS A 170 12.61 -1.39 3.03
CA HIS A 170 12.06 -1.19 1.68
C HIS A 170 11.21 0.06 1.55
N ARG A 171 10.48 0.42 2.61
CA ARG A 171 9.77 1.70 2.66
C ARG A 171 10.74 2.87 2.62
N SER A 172 11.79 2.84 3.42
CA SER A 172 12.79 3.91 3.46
C SER A 172 13.51 4.02 2.12
N PHE A 173 13.84 2.89 1.49
CA PHE A 173 14.35 2.84 0.12
C PHE A 173 13.43 3.59 -0.86
N LEU A 174 12.14 3.22 -0.90
CA LEU A 174 11.18 3.86 -1.79
C LEU A 174 11.14 5.37 -1.54
N LEU A 175 10.99 5.78 -0.27
CA LEU A 175 10.92 7.18 0.14
C LEU A 175 12.17 7.98 -0.23
N ASN A 176 13.36 7.42 0.03
CA ASN A 176 14.63 8.11 -0.21
C ASN A 176 14.88 8.31 -1.70
N ASN A 177 14.48 7.35 -2.53
CA ASN A 177 14.71 7.39 -3.96
C ASN A 177 13.58 8.11 -4.74
N MET A 178 12.44 8.46 -4.13
CA MET A 178 11.30 9.09 -4.84
C MET A 178 11.70 10.32 -5.66
N LYS A 179 12.60 11.15 -5.10
CA LYS A 179 13.09 12.36 -5.78
C LYS A 179 13.85 12.03 -7.07
N ASP A 180 14.56 10.92 -7.10
CA ASP A 180 15.37 10.49 -8.26
C ASP A 180 14.53 9.66 -9.25
N LEU A 181 13.52 8.97 -8.73
CA LEU A 181 12.45 8.32 -9.50
C LEU A 181 11.50 9.31 -10.20
N GLY A 182 11.69 10.62 -9.97
CA GLY A 182 10.94 11.69 -10.62
C GLY A 182 9.57 11.95 -10.02
N ILE A 183 9.17 11.18 -9.01
CA ILE A 183 7.88 11.26 -8.33
C ILE A 183 7.75 12.63 -7.63
N GLY A 184 6.72 13.38 -8.01
CA GLY A 184 6.50 14.77 -7.59
C GLY A 184 7.39 15.82 -8.28
N LYS A 185 8.20 15.43 -9.29
CA LYS A 185 8.99 16.36 -10.12
C LYS A 185 8.47 16.38 -11.57
N THR A 186 9.06 17.25 -12.39
CA THR A 186 8.80 17.37 -13.83
C THR A 186 8.98 16.06 -14.61
N LYS A 187 9.84 15.13 -14.17
CA LYS A 187 10.02 13.81 -14.82
C LYS A 187 8.75 12.95 -14.73
N PHE A 188 8.06 12.94 -13.58
CA PHE A 188 6.77 12.23 -13.46
C PHE A 188 5.68 12.91 -14.29
N GLU A 189 5.62 14.25 -14.30
CA GLU A 189 4.70 14.99 -15.19
C GLU A 189 4.95 14.64 -16.66
N ALA A 190 6.22 14.61 -17.10
CA ALA A 190 6.58 14.22 -18.45
C ALA A 190 6.10 12.80 -18.78
N ASN A 191 6.33 11.82 -17.89
CA ASN A 191 5.85 10.46 -18.10
C ASN A 191 4.31 10.38 -18.25
N VAL A 192 3.57 11.17 -17.46
CA VAL A 192 2.10 11.25 -17.58
C VAL A 192 1.72 11.87 -18.92
N ILE A 193 2.33 12.99 -19.31
CA ILE A 193 2.05 13.67 -20.58
C ILE A 193 2.41 12.80 -21.79
N ASP A 194 3.53 12.10 -21.73
CA ASP A 194 4.00 11.20 -22.79
C ASP A 194 3.06 10.01 -22.97
N GLU A 195 2.42 9.54 -21.90
CA GLU A 195 1.43 8.46 -21.96
C GLU A 195 0.04 8.94 -22.42
N LEU A 196 -0.24 10.26 -22.38
CA LEU A 196 -1.50 10.81 -22.91
C LEU A 196 -1.59 10.68 -24.43
N GLU A 197 -0.50 10.79 -25.19
CA GLU A 197 -0.55 10.69 -26.66
C GLU A 197 -1.06 9.32 -27.11
N PRO A 198 -0.45 8.20 -26.69
CA PRO A 198 -0.86 6.86 -27.11
C PRO A 198 -2.25 6.51 -26.55
N PHE A 199 -2.60 7.02 -25.38
CA PHE A 199 -3.94 6.90 -24.82
C PHE A 199 -4.98 7.58 -25.72
N LEU A 200 -4.76 8.83 -26.13
CA LEU A 200 -5.66 9.56 -27.02
C LEU A 200 -5.74 8.93 -28.42
N GLU A 201 -4.62 8.44 -28.96
CA GLU A 201 -4.60 7.67 -30.21
C GLU A 201 -5.47 6.42 -30.12
N PHE A 202 -5.37 5.66 -29.02
CA PHE A 202 -6.22 4.50 -28.77
C PHE A 202 -7.70 4.89 -28.71
N LEU A 203 -8.03 6.00 -28.04
CA LEU A 203 -9.40 6.52 -27.98
C LEU A 203 -9.91 6.93 -29.37
N HIS A 204 -9.11 7.64 -30.17
CA HIS A 204 -9.50 8.06 -31.52
C HIS A 204 -9.67 6.86 -32.47
N ALA A 205 -8.88 5.80 -32.30
CA ALA A 205 -9.00 4.58 -33.09
C ALA A 205 -10.36 3.87 -32.92
N SER A 206 -11.09 4.13 -31.83
CA SER A 206 -12.47 3.63 -31.66
C SER A 206 -13.44 4.21 -32.70
N GLY A 207 -13.10 5.32 -33.36
CA GLY A 207 -13.93 5.95 -34.40
C GLY A 207 -15.30 6.40 -33.88
N GLY A 208 -15.43 6.71 -32.60
CA GLY A 208 -16.69 7.11 -31.95
C GLY A 208 -17.67 5.95 -31.69
N LYS A 209 -17.22 4.70 -31.81
CA LYS A 209 -18.00 3.52 -31.43
C LYS A 209 -17.92 3.28 -29.92
N ASP A 210 -18.97 2.66 -29.37
CA ASP A 210 -18.96 2.19 -27.99
C ASP A 210 -17.84 1.16 -27.77
N PHE A 211 -17.07 1.33 -26.69
CA PHE A 211 -16.01 0.40 -26.29
C PHE A 211 -15.86 0.39 -24.77
N ASP A 212 -15.25 -0.67 -24.23
CA ASP A 212 -14.90 -0.74 -22.82
C ASP A 212 -13.60 0.02 -22.55
N SER A 213 -13.69 1.13 -21.82
CA SER A 213 -12.53 1.95 -21.46
C SER A 213 -11.67 1.36 -20.34
N SER A 214 -12.12 0.29 -19.67
CA SER A 214 -11.45 -0.29 -18.51
C SER A 214 -10.02 -0.70 -18.82
N TYR A 215 -9.81 -1.45 -19.91
CA TYR A 215 -8.48 -1.91 -20.32
C TYR A 215 -7.56 -0.76 -20.73
N CYS A 216 -8.08 0.21 -21.50
CA CYS A 216 -7.31 1.35 -21.98
C CYS A 216 -6.79 2.22 -20.83
N ILE A 217 -7.69 2.56 -19.89
CA ILE A 217 -7.34 3.36 -18.70
C ILE A 217 -6.34 2.59 -17.81
N GLN A 218 -6.60 1.30 -17.56
CA GLN A 218 -5.72 0.47 -16.73
C GLN A 218 -4.32 0.35 -17.35
N THR A 219 -4.22 0.20 -18.67
CA THR A 219 -2.95 0.14 -19.41
C THR A 219 -2.19 1.47 -19.31
N ALA A 220 -2.86 2.60 -19.53
CA ALA A 220 -2.26 3.93 -19.42
C ALA A 220 -1.65 4.18 -18.04
N VAL A 221 -2.45 3.92 -16.99
CA VAL A 221 -2.01 4.06 -15.60
C VAL A 221 -0.84 3.13 -15.29
N CYS A 222 -0.91 1.87 -15.74
CA CYS A 222 0.16 0.91 -15.51
C CYS A 222 1.46 1.35 -16.18
N ASN A 223 1.41 1.87 -17.41
CA ASN A 223 2.58 2.37 -18.13
C ASN A 223 3.30 3.53 -17.43
N ILE A 224 2.58 4.37 -16.69
CA ILE A 224 3.21 5.41 -15.85
C ILE A 224 4.05 4.74 -14.75
N ILE A 225 3.51 3.69 -14.10
CA ILE A 225 4.24 2.91 -13.08
C ILE A 225 5.39 2.11 -13.69
N CYS A 226 5.20 1.54 -14.89
CA CYS A 226 6.26 0.85 -15.64
C CYS A 226 7.42 1.81 -15.92
N SER A 227 7.14 3.03 -16.36
CA SER A 227 8.17 4.02 -16.66
C SER A 227 8.99 4.42 -15.44
N ILE A 228 8.39 4.39 -14.24
CA ILE A 228 9.06 4.67 -12.96
C ILE A 228 9.83 3.44 -12.45
N SER A 229 9.31 2.23 -12.70
CA SER A 229 9.84 0.99 -12.15
C SER A 229 10.91 0.35 -13.02
N PHE A 230 10.76 0.44 -14.34
CA PHE A 230 11.56 -0.22 -15.38
C PHE A 230 12.20 0.74 -16.38
N GLY A 231 11.87 2.03 -16.33
CA GLY A 231 12.34 3.01 -17.30
C GLY A 231 11.72 2.86 -18.70
N GLU A 232 10.75 1.94 -18.87
CA GLU A 232 10.15 1.59 -20.16
C GLU A 232 8.62 1.53 -20.07
N ARG A 233 7.96 1.79 -21.20
CA ARG A 233 6.52 1.63 -21.41
C ARG A 233 6.23 0.42 -22.29
N PHE A 234 5.06 -0.20 -22.10
CA PHE A 234 4.59 -1.31 -22.91
C PHE A 234 3.55 -0.86 -23.94
N ASP A 235 3.53 -1.53 -25.09
CA ASP A 235 2.51 -1.30 -26.11
C ASP A 235 1.13 -1.76 -25.61
N TYR A 236 0.07 -1.06 -26.00
CA TYR A 236 -1.32 -1.40 -25.62
C TYR A 236 -1.78 -2.75 -26.19
N ASN A 237 -1.03 -3.32 -27.13
CA ASN A 237 -1.28 -4.64 -27.69
C ASN A 237 -0.25 -5.69 -27.25
N ASP A 238 0.66 -5.35 -26.34
CA ASP A 238 1.59 -6.32 -25.79
C ASP A 238 0.85 -7.44 -25.05
N ARG A 239 1.11 -8.69 -25.47
CA ARG A 239 0.38 -9.86 -25.00
C ARG A 239 0.79 -10.26 -23.57
N GLU A 240 2.06 -10.13 -23.21
CA GLU A 240 2.53 -10.46 -21.86
C GLU A 240 2.02 -9.42 -20.86
N PHE A 241 2.02 -8.15 -21.25
CA PHE A 241 1.49 -7.06 -20.43
C PHE A 241 -0.02 -7.21 -20.20
N LYS A 242 -0.79 -7.49 -21.25
CA LYS A 242 -2.22 -7.83 -21.15
C LYS A 242 -2.47 -8.98 -20.17
N GLU A 243 -1.65 -10.01 -20.25
CA GLU A 243 -1.79 -11.19 -19.39
C GLU A 243 -1.50 -10.85 -17.93
N VAL A 244 -0.48 -10.04 -17.63
CA VAL A 244 -0.21 -9.56 -16.26
C VAL A 244 -1.38 -8.77 -15.70
N LEU A 245 -1.92 -7.81 -16.45
CA LEU A 245 -3.08 -7.00 -16.03
C LEU A 245 -4.32 -7.87 -15.77
N HIS A 246 -4.61 -8.82 -16.68
CA HIS A 246 -5.71 -9.76 -16.50
C HIS A 246 -5.56 -10.62 -15.24
N ILE A 247 -4.34 -11.11 -14.96
CA ILE A 247 -4.08 -11.92 -13.76
C ILE A 247 -4.24 -11.09 -12.48
N PHE A 248 -3.86 -9.81 -12.49
CA PHE A 248 -4.08 -8.93 -11.33
C PHE A 248 -5.57 -8.75 -11.03
N ASP A 249 -6.36 -8.43 -12.05
CA ASP A 249 -7.81 -8.28 -11.92
C ASP A 249 -8.49 -9.61 -11.49
N GLU A 250 -8.07 -10.75 -12.05
CA GLU A 250 -8.54 -12.06 -11.62
C GLU A 250 -8.21 -12.34 -10.15
N ASN A 251 -6.97 -12.08 -9.71
CA ASN A 251 -6.58 -12.27 -8.32
C ASN A 251 -7.34 -11.35 -7.35
N MET A 252 -7.66 -10.11 -7.76
CA MET A 252 -8.50 -9.21 -6.97
C MET A 252 -9.90 -9.78 -6.77
N ARG A 253 -10.51 -10.38 -7.79
CA ARG A 253 -11.78 -11.11 -7.64
C ARG A 253 -11.66 -12.34 -6.74
N LEU A 254 -10.57 -13.09 -6.85
CA LEU A 254 -10.33 -14.30 -6.05
C LEU A 254 -10.10 -14.00 -4.56
N ASN A 255 -9.75 -12.79 -4.17
CA ASN A 255 -9.62 -12.40 -2.75
C ASN A 255 -10.91 -12.68 -1.96
N GLY A 256 -12.08 -12.51 -2.57
CA GLY A 256 -13.37 -12.87 -1.95
C GLY A 256 -13.50 -14.38 -1.72
N SER A 257 -13.18 -15.20 -2.73
CA SER A 257 -13.27 -16.67 -2.66
C SER A 257 -12.25 -17.30 -1.74
N THR A 258 -11.06 -16.70 -1.62
CA THR A 258 -9.97 -17.17 -0.73
C THR A 258 -10.11 -16.68 0.71
N ALA A 259 -11.08 -15.79 1.01
CA ALA A 259 -11.27 -15.21 2.33
C ALA A 259 -11.43 -16.26 3.44
N LEU A 260 -12.08 -17.40 3.15
CA LEU A 260 -12.23 -18.50 4.10
C LEU A 260 -10.89 -19.14 4.50
N VAL A 261 -9.93 -19.19 3.59
CA VAL A 261 -8.60 -19.76 3.82
C VAL A 261 -7.78 -18.88 4.78
N ASN A 262 -8.05 -17.57 4.82
CA ASN A 262 -7.42 -16.66 5.80
C ASN A 262 -7.76 -17.03 7.25
N TYR A 263 -8.93 -17.63 7.46
CA TYR A 263 -9.41 -18.02 8.79
C TYR A 263 -9.19 -19.50 9.10
N PHE A 264 -9.27 -20.36 8.07
CA PHE A 264 -9.11 -21.80 8.19
C PHE A 264 -8.01 -22.30 7.23
N PRO A 265 -6.73 -22.23 7.61
CA PRO A 265 -5.62 -22.57 6.73
C PRO A 265 -5.65 -24.01 6.19
N PHE A 266 -6.28 -24.94 6.91
CA PHE A 266 -6.41 -26.33 6.46
C PHE A 266 -7.21 -26.47 5.15
N LEU A 267 -8.03 -25.48 4.79
CA LEU A 267 -8.80 -25.46 3.54
C LEU A 267 -7.90 -25.38 2.29
N GLU A 268 -6.67 -24.89 2.43
CA GLU A 268 -5.66 -24.86 1.35
C GLU A 268 -5.36 -26.26 0.79
N ASN A 269 -5.45 -27.28 1.66
CA ASN A 269 -5.04 -28.65 1.33
C ASN A 269 -6.16 -29.48 0.69
N LEU A 270 -7.36 -28.92 0.49
CA LEU A 270 -8.48 -29.67 -0.06
C LEU A 270 -8.28 -30.05 -1.54
N PRO A 271 -8.73 -31.24 -1.96
CA PRO A 271 -8.72 -31.62 -3.37
C PRO A 271 -9.73 -30.77 -4.16
N GLY A 272 -9.43 -30.48 -5.43
CA GLY A 272 -10.35 -29.76 -6.34
C GLY A 272 -10.37 -28.23 -6.24
N ASP A 273 -9.58 -27.61 -5.35
CA ASP A 273 -9.48 -26.16 -5.16
C ASP A 273 -10.82 -25.40 -5.01
N PRO A 274 -11.69 -25.82 -4.06
CA PRO A 274 -13.02 -25.23 -3.88
C PRO A 274 -12.96 -23.74 -3.48
N PHE A 275 -11.87 -23.31 -2.83
CA PHE A 275 -11.67 -21.93 -2.37
C PHE A 275 -10.72 -21.12 -3.27
N LYS A 276 -10.37 -21.65 -4.45
CA LYS A 276 -9.53 -20.99 -5.46
C LYS A 276 -8.14 -20.55 -4.97
N CYS A 277 -7.66 -21.15 -3.88
CA CYS A 277 -6.36 -20.86 -3.29
C CYS A 277 -5.21 -21.37 -4.17
N LYS A 278 -5.35 -22.54 -4.80
CA LYS A 278 -4.32 -23.09 -5.70
C LYS A 278 -4.24 -22.28 -6.98
N MET A 279 -5.38 -21.86 -7.52
CA MET A 279 -5.47 -20.93 -8.64
C MET A 279 -4.80 -19.59 -8.32
N SER A 280 -5.10 -18.99 -7.17
CA SER A 280 -4.47 -17.75 -6.73
C SER A 280 -2.94 -17.88 -6.62
N LEU A 281 -2.43 -18.97 -6.04
CA LEU A 281 -0.99 -19.21 -5.95
C LEU A 281 -0.34 -19.46 -7.33
N ALA A 282 -1.02 -20.16 -8.23
CA ALA A 282 -0.55 -20.38 -9.60
C ALA A 282 -0.44 -19.06 -10.37
N ASN A 283 -1.42 -18.18 -10.21
CA ASN A 283 -1.42 -16.84 -10.78
C ASN A 283 -0.25 -15.99 -10.25
N VAL A 284 -0.02 -16.00 -8.94
CA VAL A 284 1.14 -15.33 -8.32
C VAL A 284 2.44 -15.85 -8.90
N ALA A 285 2.62 -17.17 -8.98
CA ALA A 285 3.83 -17.77 -9.53
C ALA A 285 4.05 -17.40 -11.01
N LYS A 286 2.97 -17.32 -11.79
CA LYS A 286 3.02 -16.91 -13.20
C LYS A 286 3.46 -15.46 -13.36
N VAL A 287 2.86 -14.53 -12.61
CA VAL A 287 3.26 -13.11 -12.64
C VAL A 287 4.70 -12.94 -12.12
N GLN A 288 5.06 -13.61 -11.02
CA GLN A 288 6.43 -13.57 -10.51
C GLN A 288 7.45 -14.04 -11.56
N LYS A 289 7.11 -15.06 -12.36
CA LYS A 289 7.95 -15.51 -13.47
C LYS A 289 8.10 -14.41 -14.54
N ILE A 290 7.00 -13.81 -15.00
CA ILE A 290 7.04 -12.74 -16.01
C ILE A 290 7.87 -11.55 -15.51
N LEU A 291 7.57 -11.05 -14.31
CA LEU A 291 8.31 -9.94 -13.70
C LEU A 291 9.79 -10.28 -13.50
N SER A 292 10.12 -11.51 -13.11
CA SER A 292 11.52 -11.93 -12.96
C SER A 292 12.29 -11.90 -14.27
N ASN A 293 11.64 -12.24 -15.40
CA ASN A 293 12.24 -12.14 -16.72
C ASN A 293 12.49 -10.68 -17.11
N TRP A 294 11.53 -9.80 -16.85
CA TRP A 294 11.68 -8.36 -17.10
C TRP A 294 12.82 -7.76 -16.26
N ILE A 295 12.88 -8.08 -14.97
CA ILE A 295 13.97 -7.64 -14.09
C ILE A 295 15.32 -8.20 -14.56
N ALA A 296 15.37 -9.45 -15.00
CA ALA A 296 16.61 -10.05 -15.52
C ALA A 296 17.09 -9.33 -16.79
N LYS A 297 16.21 -9.08 -17.75
CA LYS A 297 16.51 -8.31 -18.96
C LYS A 297 16.96 -6.88 -18.62
N HIS A 298 16.29 -6.24 -17.66
CA HIS A 298 16.63 -4.90 -17.21
C HIS A 298 18.07 -4.83 -16.67
N LYS A 299 18.46 -5.81 -15.85
CA LYS A 299 19.80 -5.95 -15.26
C LYS A 299 20.93 -6.12 -16.27
N GLU A 300 20.65 -6.63 -17.48
CA GLU A 300 21.68 -6.76 -18.53
C GLU A 300 22.24 -5.41 -18.98
N SER A 301 21.46 -4.34 -18.80
CA SER A 301 21.82 -2.96 -19.16
C SER A 301 22.13 -2.07 -17.95
N PHE A 302 22.31 -2.66 -16.77
CA PHE A 302 22.57 -1.93 -15.53
C PHE A 302 23.92 -1.20 -15.59
N ASP A 303 23.88 0.13 -15.41
CA ASP A 303 25.05 0.99 -15.27
C ASP A 303 25.01 1.70 -13.91
N PRO A 304 25.90 1.34 -12.96
CA PRO A 304 25.96 1.98 -11.65
C PRO A 304 26.16 3.50 -11.69
N MET A 305 26.74 4.03 -12.77
CA MET A 305 26.99 5.46 -12.91
C MET A 305 25.75 6.23 -13.40
N LYS A 306 24.72 5.54 -13.91
CA LYS A 306 23.54 6.13 -14.53
C LYS A 306 22.28 5.34 -14.18
N PRO A 307 21.84 5.32 -12.91
CA PRO A 307 20.58 4.69 -12.56
C PRO A 307 19.40 5.38 -13.24
N ARG A 308 18.52 4.59 -13.86
CA ARG A 308 17.42 5.11 -14.70
C ARG A 308 16.08 5.17 -13.96
N ASP A 309 15.84 4.19 -13.11
CA ASP A 309 14.56 3.85 -12.50
C ASP A 309 14.72 3.10 -11.17
N MET A 310 13.58 2.67 -10.59
CA MET A 310 13.53 2.04 -9.28
C MET A 310 14.38 0.77 -9.18
N ILE A 311 14.46 -0.03 -10.24
CA ILE A 311 15.24 -1.26 -10.21
C ILE A 311 16.72 -0.91 -10.11
N ASP A 312 17.23 -0.01 -10.95
CA ASP A 312 18.63 0.40 -10.91
C ASP A 312 19.01 1.01 -9.55
N HIS A 313 18.16 1.90 -9.00
CA HIS A 313 18.36 2.48 -7.67
C HIS A 313 18.39 1.42 -6.56
N TYR A 314 17.50 0.42 -6.63
CA TYR A 314 17.48 -0.68 -5.67
C TYR A 314 18.75 -1.53 -5.75
N LEU A 315 19.22 -1.82 -6.96
CA LEU A 315 20.44 -2.60 -7.17
C LEU A 315 21.67 -1.85 -6.69
N LEU A 316 21.74 -0.54 -6.90
CA LEU A 316 22.79 0.32 -6.36
C LEU A 316 22.83 0.29 -4.84
N GLU A 317 21.70 0.51 -4.17
CA GLU A 317 21.65 0.52 -2.70
C GLU A 317 21.97 -0.87 -2.13
N MET A 318 21.39 -1.93 -2.69
CA MET A 318 21.66 -3.30 -2.30
C MET A 318 23.15 -3.66 -2.45
N ASN A 319 23.76 -3.38 -3.61
CA ASN A 319 25.17 -3.67 -3.84
C ASN A 319 26.08 -2.87 -2.91
N GLY A 320 25.77 -1.58 -2.69
CA GLY A 320 26.55 -0.72 -1.80
C GLY A 320 26.54 -1.19 -0.35
N LYS A 321 25.41 -1.71 0.16
CA LYS A 321 25.34 -2.31 1.51
C LYS A 321 26.11 -3.62 1.60
N LEU A 322 26.00 -4.48 0.57
CA LEU A 322 26.74 -5.74 0.51
C LEU A 322 28.26 -5.53 0.48
N GLU A 323 28.74 -4.55 -0.29
CA GLU A 323 30.17 -4.20 -0.34
C GLU A 323 30.70 -3.71 1.01
N LYS A 324 29.88 -2.96 1.76
CA LYS A 324 30.21 -2.47 3.11
C LYS A 324 29.98 -3.50 4.22
N GLN A 325 29.47 -4.69 3.90
CA GLN A 325 29.09 -5.73 4.86
C GLN A 325 28.06 -5.25 5.90
N GLU A 326 27.18 -4.32 5.50
CA GLU A 326 26.06 -3.87 6.34
C GLU A 326 24.96 -4.96 6.37
N GLU A 327 24.33 -5.14 7.53
CA GLU A 327 23.14 -5.99 7.62
C GLU A 327 22.01 -5.37 6.77
N THR A 328 21.41 -6.18 5.90
CA THR A 328 20.33 -5.73 5.02
C THR A 328 19.34 -6.85 4.76
N THR A 329 18.07 -6.47 4.63
CA THR A 329 16.98 -7.33 4.17
C THR A 329 16.84 -7.30 2.65
N MET A 330 17.61 -6.47 1.94
CA MET A 330 17.52 -6.32 0.49
C MET A 330 18.07 -7.54 -0.25
N ASP A 331 17.21 -8.17 -1.04
CA ASP A 331 17.59 -9.21 -1.98
C ASP A 331 16.77 -9.15 -3.28
N ASN A 332 17.10 -10.03 -4.23
CA ASN A 332 16.40 -10.13 -5.52
C ASN A 332 14.93 -10.55 -5.39
N SER A 333 14.58 -11.32 -4.35
CA SER A 333 13.21 -11.73 -4.11
C SER A 333 12.36 -10.60 -3.53
N GLN A 334 12.96 -9.73 -2.71
CA GLN A 334 12.33 -8.52 -2.21
C GLN A 334 12.16 -7.51 -3.32
N LEU A 335 13.16 -7.32 -4.17
CA LEU A 335 13.04 -6.48 -5.38
C LEU A 335 11.88 -6.94 -6.24
N LEU A 336 11.81 -8.24 -6.57
CA LEU A 336 10.70 -8.81 -7.34
C LEU A 336 9.34 -8.50 -6.71
N LYS A 337 9.24 -8.64 -5.38
CA LYS A 337 7.99 -8.35 -4.67
C LYS A 337 7.67 -6.86 -4.63
N LEU A 338 8.67 -6.00 -4.46
CA LEU A 338 8.55 -4.55 -4.46
C LEU A 338 8.06 -4.04 -5.82
N VAL A 339 8.61 -4.54 -6.93
CA VAL A 339 8.12 -4.25 -8.28
C VAL A 339 6.66 -4.69 -8.42
N GLY A 340 6.32 -5.89 -7.98
CA GLY A 340 4.93 -6.37 -8.01
C GLY A 340 3.97 -5.52 -7.16
N ASP A 341 4.40 -5.08 -5.99
CA ASP A 341 3.63 -4.20 -5.10
C ASP A 341 3.36 -2.83 -5.75
N MET A 342 4.35 -2.24 -6.42
CA MET A 342 4.20 -0.99 -7.17
C MET A 342 3.20 -1.13 -8.32
N PHE A 343 3.29 -2.24 -9.07
CA PHE A 343 2.39 -2.53 -10.18
C PHE A 343 0.92 -2.64 -9.74
N VAL A 344 0.64 -3.50 -8.77
CA VAL A 344 -0.73 -3.72 -8.29
C VAL A 344 -1.26 -2.46 -7.61
N GLY A 345 -0.47 -1.85 -6.73
CA GLY A 345 -0.86 -0.70 -5.95
C GLY A 345 -1.17 0.53 -6.81
N GLY A 346 -0.30 0.86 -7.76
CA GLY A 346 -0.42 2.06 -8.59
C GLY A 346 -1.41 1.95 -9.76
N THR A 347 -1.70 0.73 -10.22
CA THR A 347 -2.52 0.49 -11.41
C THR A 347 -4.01 0.37 -11.11
N GLU A 348 -4.39 -0.58 -10.27
CA GLU A 348 -5.80 -0.97 -10.13
C GLU A 348 -6.64 0.11 -9.44
N THR A 349 -6.10 0.69 -8.37
CA THR A 349 -6.79 1.70 -7.55
C THR A 349 -7.03 3.00 -8.33
N THR A 350 -5.98 3.50 -8.98
CA THR A 350 -6.03 4.73 -9.78
C THR A 350 -6.94 4.56 -11.00
N SER A 351 -6.81 3.45 -11.75
CA SER A 351 -7.67 3.20 -12.92
C SER A 351 -9.14 3.06 -12.53
N THR A 352 -9.45 2.40 -11.42
CA THR A 352 -10.82 2.29 -10.90
C THR A 352 -11.36 3.66 -10.46
N THR A 353 -10.53 4.52 -9.85
CA THR A 353 -10.90 5.89 -9.50
C THR A 353 -11.27 6.71 -10.75
N ILE A 354 -10.46 6.64 -11.80
CA ILE A 354 -10.74 7.33 -13.08
C ILE A 354 -12.04 6.82 -13.68
N ARG A 355 -12.28 5.50 -13.66
CA ARG A 355 -13.52 4.91 -14.18
C ARG A 355 -14.75 5.41 -13.40
N TRP A 356 -14.68 5.48 -12.07
CA TRP A 356 -15.76 6.06 -11.26
C TRP A 356 -15.99 7.53 -11.56
N MET A 357 -14.93 8.33 -11.68
CA MET A 357 -15.03 9.74 -12.07
C MET A 357 -15.75 9.89 -13.42
N LEU A 358 -15.41 9.06 -14.42
CA LEU A 358 -16.10 9.08 -15.72
C LEU A 358 -17.58 8.70 -15.57
N ILE A 359 -17.92 7.68 -14.77
CA ILE A 359 -19.30 7.30 -14.48
C ILE A 359 -20.07 8.46 -13.84
N PHE A 360 -19.48 9.15 -12.84
CA PHE A 360 -20.11 10.29 -12.20
C PHE A 360 -20.31 11.44 -13.18
N LEU A 361 -19.32 11.78 -14.00
CA LEU A 361 -19.45 12.83 -15.03
C LEU A 361 -20.50 12.50 -16.10
N VAL A 362 -20.67 11.22 -16.45
CA VAL A 362 -21.74 10.78 -17.36
C VAL A 362 -23.11 10.93 -16.70
N ARG A 363 -23.24 10.61 -15.41
CA ARG A 363 -24.50 10.72 -14.65
C ARG A 363 -24.85 12.14 -14.21
N HIS A 364 -23.87 13.05 -14.17
CA HIS A 364 -24.02 14.43 -13.75
C HIS A 364 -23.59 15.41 -14.86
N PRO A 365 -24.39 15.58 -15.93
CA PRO A 365 -24.05 16.45 -17.06
C PRO A 365 -23.77 17.91 -16.65
N GLU A 366 -24.41 18.38 -15.59
CA GLU A 366 -24.22 19.70 -14.99
C GLU A 366 -22.82 19.88 -14.40
N VAL A 367 -22.31 18.86 -13.70
CA VAL A 367 -20.95 18.86 -13.16
C VAL A 367 -19.94 18.76 -14.31
N LYS A 368 -20.18 17.86 -15.27
CA LYS A 368 -19.35 17.73 -16.47
C LYS A 368 -19.23 19.04 -17.24
N LYS A 369 -20.33 19.78 -17.39
CA LYS A 369 -20.34 21.09 -18.05
C LYS A 369 -19.45 22.09 -17.32
N LYS A 370 -19.56 22.21 -16.00
CA LYS A 370 -18.73 23.10 -15.18
C LYS A 370 -17.23 22.76 -15.25
N VAL A 371 -16.89 21.47 -15.20
CA VAL A 371 -15.50 20.99 -15.38
C VAL A 371 -14.98 21.40 -16.76
N PHE A 372 -15.76 21.18 -17.81
CA PHE A 372 -15.37 21.56 -19.17
C PHE A 372 -15.20 23.07 -19.33
N GLU A 373 -16.11 23.88 -18.80
CA GLU A 373 -16.01 25.34 -18.80
C GLU A 373 -14.76 25.84 -18.06
N GLU A 374 -14.42 25.22 -16.93
CA GLU A 374 -13.19 25.53 -16.19
C GLU A 374 -11.94 25.15 -17.00
N ILE A 375 -11.91 23.94 -17.59
CA ILE A 375 -10.83 23.47 -18.46
C ILE A 375 -10.62 24.43 -19.63
N GLU A 376 -11.67 24.76 -20.38
CA GLU A 376 -11.58 25.63 -21.56
C GLU A 376 -11.09 27.04 -21.18
N ARG A 377 -11.60 27.60 -20.07
CA ARG A 377 -11.18 28.90 -19.55
C ARG A 377 -9.70 28.93 -19.20
N ILE A 378 -9.21 27.90 -18.50
CA ILE A 378 -7.81 27.84 -18.06
C ILE A 378 -6.87 27.49 -19.21
N ARG A 379 -7.26 26.55 -20.07
CA ARG A 379 -6.50 26.16 -21.26
C ARG A 379 -6.32 27.35 -22.19
N GLY A 380 -7.39 28.09 -22.46
CA GLY A 380 -7.42 29.14 -23.47
C GLY A 380 -7.03 28.58 -24.84
N ASP A 381 -6.15 29.28 -25.54
CA ASP A 381 -5.67 28.90 -26.88
C ASP A 381 -4.61 27.78 -26.87
N ARG A 382 -4.19 27.30 -25.70
CA ARG A 382 -3.17 26.24 -25.59
C ARG A 382 -3.73 24.91 -26.08
N SER A 383 -2.89 24.09 -26.70
CA SER A 383 -3.27 22.74 -27.10
C SER A 383 -3.42 21.77 -25.93
N ARG A 384 -2.77 22.02 -24.78
CA ARG A 384 -2.80 21.18 -23.57
C ARG A 384 -2.72 22.00 -22.29
N LEU A 385 -3.23 21.40 -21.21
CA LEU A 385 -2.99 21.85 -19.84
C LEU A 385 -1.63 21.33 -19.34
N SER A 386 -1.03 22.04 -18.38
CA SER A 386 0.15 21.62 -17.60
C SER A 386 -0.30 21.27 -16.18
N VAL A 387 0.50 20.49 -15.44
CA VAL A 387 0.26 20.21 -14.01
C VAL A 387 0.17 21.50 -13.18
N THR A 388 0.88 22.55 -13.57
CA THR A 388 0.80 23.87 -12.92
C THR A 388 -0.58 24.54 -13.05
N ASP A 389 -1.42 24.09 -13.99
CA ASP A 389 -2.79 24.59 -14.13
C ASP A 389 -3.72 24.11 -13.01
N ARG A 390 -3.36 23.02 -12.30
CA ARG A 390 -4.17 22.41 -11.24
C ARG A 390 -4.60 23.42 -10.17
N GLU A 391 -3.70 24.30 -9.74
CA GLU A 391 -3.99 25.33 -8.72
C GLU A 391 -5.09 26.32 -9.16
N ARG A 392 -5.33 26.44 -10.47
CA ARG A 392 -6.34 27.33 -11.05
C ARG A 392 -7.63 26.59 -11.42
N MET A 393 -7.73 25.31 -11.07
CA MET A 393 -8.86 24.43 -11.40
C MET A 393 -9.52 23.84 -10.15
N PRO A 394 -9.97 24.68 -9.19
CA PRO A 394 -10.52 24.20 -7.93
C PRO A 394 -11.79 23.36 -8.11
N TYR A 395 -12.63 23.63 -9.12
CA TYR A 395 -13.84 22.84 -9.33
C TYR A 395 -13.51 21.42 -9.82
N THR A 396 -12.57 21.30 -10.75
CA THR A 396 -12.07 20.01 -11.25
C THR A 396 -11.40 19.21 -10.14
N GLU A 397 -10.61 19.85 -9.29
CA GLU A 397 -10.02 19.22 -8.11
C GLU A 397 -11.10 18.71 -7.15
N ALA A 398 -12.13 19.52 -6.87
CA ALA A 398 -13.25 19.13 -6.03
C ALA A 398 -14.03 17.92 -6.59
N VAL A 399 -14.18 17.83 -7.92
CA VAL A 399 -14.77 16.67 -8.61
C VAL A 399 -13.91 15.41 -8.44
N ILE A 400 -12.58 15.53 -8.50
CA ILE A 400 -11.66 14.40 -8.26
C ILE A 400 -11.79 13.92 -6.81
N LEU A 401 -11.79 14.85 -5.84
CA LEU A 401 -11.92 14.53 -4.41
C LEU A 401 -13.26 13.86 -4.10
N GLU A 402 -14.38 14.37 -4.63
CA GLU A 402 -15.68 13.74 -4.44
C GLU A 402 -15.78 12.39 -5.16
N SER A 403 -15.10 12.23 -6.30
CA SER A 403 -15.02 10.93 -6.99
C SER A 403 -14.27 9.90 -6.15
N GLN A 404 -13.21 10.31 -5.44
CA GLN A 404 -12.49 9.45 -4.50
C GLN A 404 -13.34 9.10 -3.27
N ARG A 405 -14.07 10.07 -2.71
CA ARG A 405 -14.94 9.84 -1.54
C ARG A 405 -16.06 8.87 -1.88
N LEU A 406 -16.82 9.17 -2.93
CA LEU A 406 -18.01 8.40 -3.30
C LEU A 406 -17.67 7.10 -4.03
N GLY A 407 -16.57 7.07 -4.79
CA GLY A 407 -16.08 5.85 -5.43
C GLY A 407 -15.57 4.80 -4.44
N ASP A 408 -15.15 5.22 -3.24
CA ASP A 408 -14.83 4.38 -2.08
C ASP A 408 -14.08 3.10 -2.44
N ILE A 409 -12.95 3.25 -3.13
CA ILE A 409 -12.24 2.17 -3.82
C ILE A 409 -11.77 1.07 -2.86
N ALA A 410 -11.41 1.45 -1.64
CA ALA A 410 -10.87 0.56 -0.62
C ALA A 410 -11.57 0.82 0.74
N PRO A 411 -12.86 0.46 0.88
CA PRO A 411 -13.70 0.84 2.02
C PRO A 411 -13.17 0.30 3.35
N PHE A 412 -12.45 -0.83 3.29
CA PHE A 412 -11.90 -1.52 4.46
C PHE A 412 -10.36 -1.46 4.56
N SER A 413 -9.73 -0.62 3.73
CA SER A 413 -8.27 -0.47 3.65
C SER A 413 -7.51 -1.81 3.59
N VAL A 414 -6.22 -1.80 3.94
CA VAL A 414 -5.43 -3.00 4.17
C VAL A 414 -5.52 -3.37 5.65
N ALA A 415 -5.70 -4.66 5.96
CA ALA A 415 -5.78 -5.11 7.34
C ALA A 415 -4.46 -4.94 8.11
N HIS A 416 -4.61 -4.66 9.39
CA HIS A 416 -3.55 -4.45 10.37
C HIS A 416 -3.56 -5.56 11.43
N SER A 417 -2.55 -5.58 12.28
CA SER A 417 -2.41 -6.53 13.38
C SER A 417 -1.60 -5.93 14.51
N ASN A 418 -1.85 -6.42 15.72
CA ASN A 418 -0.99 -6.22 16.89
C ASN A 418 -0.25 -7.53 17.22
N PHE A 419 0.95 -7.46 17.80
CA PHE A 419 1.71 -8.66 18.23
C PHE A 419 1.66 -8.91 19.74
N LYS A 420 1.32 -7.88 20.52
CA LYS A 420 1.11 -7.95 21.97
C LYS A 420 -0.32 -7.50 22.30
N PRO A 421 -0.88 -7.89 23.45
CA PRO A 421 -2.15 -7.33 23.89
C PRO A 421 -2.06 -5.80 24.02
N VAL A 422 -3.13 -5.10 23.66
CA VAL A 422 -3.20 -3.62 23.68
C VAL A 422 -4.44 -3.19 24.44
N ASP A 423 -4.29 -2.29 25.40
CA ASP A 423 -5.44 -1.69 26.08
C ASP A 423 -5.95 -0.48 25.28
N LEU A 424 -7.24 -0.48 24.95
CA LEU A 424 -7.90 0.50 24.10
C LEU A 424 -9.32 0.75 24.61
N GLU A 425 -9.63 1.99 25.00
CA GLU A 425 -10.94 2.39 25.58
C GLU A 425 -11.41 1.52 26.75
N GLY A 426 -10.46 1.09 27.59
CA GLY A 426 -10.74 0.21 28.72
C GLY A 426 -10.91 -1.26 28.34
N TYR A 427 -10.91 -1.60 27.05
CA TYR A 427 -10.89 -2.97 26.57
C TYR A 427 -9.47 -3.46 26.33
N THR A 428 -9.25 -4.78 26.42
CA THR A 428 -7.98 -5.41 26.05
C THR A 428 -8.13 -6.10 24.70
N VAL A 429 -7.47 -5.58 23.68
CA VAL A 429 -7.35 -6.19 22.35
C VAL A 429 -6.31 -7.32 22.44
N PRO A 430 -6.68 -8.59 22.17
CA PRO A 430 -5.74 -9.71 22.24
C PRO A 430 -4.60 -9.59 21.23
N ALA A 431 -3.44 -10.15 21.54
CA ALA A 431 -2.35 -10.29 20.58
C ALA A 431 -2.80 -11.04 19.30
N HIS A 432 -2.21 -10.66 18.17
CA HIS A 432 -2.48 -11.24 16.85
C HIS A 432 -3.94 -11.11 16.40
N SER A 433 -4.63 -10.05 16.84
CA SER A 433 -5.95 -9.71 16.33
C SER A 433 -5.81 -9.13 14.92
N VAL A 434 -6.75 -9.47 14.03
CA VAL A 434 -6.86 -8.83 12.72
C VAL A 434 -7.63 -7.53 12.90
N VAL A 435 -7.04 -6.40 12.55
CA VAL A 435 -7.67 -5.08 12.71
C VAL A 435 -8.06 -4.54 11.34
N ILE A 436 -9.34 -4.30 11.14
CA ILE A 436 -9.93 -3.85 9.87
C ILE A 436 -10.34 -2.37 10.02
N PRO A 437 -9.66 -1.45 9.32
CA PRO A 437 -10.09 -0.05 9.25
C PRO A 437 -11.35 0.07 8.38
N ASN A 438 -12.46 0.57 8.91
CA ASN A 438 -13.68 0.83 8.15
C ASN A 438 -13.72 2.30 7.69
N LEU A 439 -13.01 2.63 6.62
CA LEU A 439 -12.92 4.00 6.08
C LEU A 439 -14.29 4.49 5.57
N HIS A 440 -15.11 3.58 5.03
CA HIS A 440 -16.48 3.86 4.59
C HIS A 440 -17.29 4.56 5.69
N SER A 441 -17.18 4.07 6.93
CA SER A 441 -17.92 4.67 8.06
C SER A 441 -17.57 6.12 8.37
N ALA A 442 -16.38 6.60 7.96
CA ALA A 442 -16.00 8.00 8.10
C ALA A 442 -16.38 8.83 6.86
N MET A 443 -16.17 8.28 5.66
CA MET A 443 -16.43 8.98 4.39
C MET A 443 -17.92 9.06 4.02
N PHE A 444 -18.78 8.29 4.69
CA PHE A 444 -20.23 8.25 4.52
C PHE A 444 -21.00 8.56 5.82
N ASP A 445 -20.34 9.09 6.85
CA ASP A 445 -21.01 9.50 8.08
C ASP A 445 -22.00 10.65 7.81
N PRO A 446 -23.32 10.46 7.98
CA PRO A 446 -24.31 11.52 7.74
C PRO A 446 -24.19 12.69 8.72
N ALA A 447 -23.48 12.54 9.84
CA ALA A 447 -23.18 13.64 10.76
C ALA A 447 -22.09 14.59 10.22
N VAL A 448 -21.27 14.12 9.27
CA VAL A 448 -20.18 14.88 8.65
C VAL A 448 -20.51 15.27 7.21
N TRP A 449 -21.14 14.36 6.47
CA TRP A 449 -21.41 14.49 5.04
C TRP A 449 -22.92 14.59 4.82
N GLU A 450 -23.42 15.79 4.50
CA GLU A 450 -24.84 15.99 4.17
C GLU A 450 -25.22 15.17 2.93
N LYS A 451 -26.23 14.28 2.97
CA LYS A 451 -26.57 13.39 1.82
C LYS A 451 -25.34 12.58 1.33
N PRO A 452 -24.77 11.71 2.17
CA PRO A 452 -23.47 11.07 1.92
C PRO A 452 -23.41 10.24 0.62
N ASP A 453 -24.55 9.77 0.13
CA ASP A 453 -24.67 8.95 -1.08
C ASP A 453 -24.84 9.78 -2.38
N GLU A 454 -24.99 11.10 -2.28
CA GLU A 454 -25.09 12.00 -3.43
C GLU A 454 -23.73 12.57 -3.82
N PHE A 455 -23.44 12.59 -5.13
CA PHE A 455 -22.24 13.16 -5.72
C PHE A 455 -22.32 14.69 -5.74
N ILE A 456 -21.67 15.33 -4.77
CA ILE A 456 -21.69 16.79 -4.60
C ILE A 456 -20.25 17.32 -4.49
N PRO A 457 -19.62 17.71 -5.61
CA PRO A 457 -18.26 18.28 -5.61
C PRO A 457 -18.11 19.50 -4.69
N GLU A 458 -19.17 20.30 -4.57
CA GLU A 458 -19.18 21.53 -3.78
C GLU A 458 -18.83 21.33 -2.29
N ARG A 459 -18.85 20.10 -1.77
CA ARG A 459 -18.37 19.75 -0.41
C ARG A 459 -16.91 20.11 -0.16
N PHE A 460 -16.09 20.04 -1.21
CA PHE A 460 -14.67 20.34 -1.15
C PHE A 460 -14.36 21.79 -1.51
N LEU A 461 -15.37 22.66 -1.59
CA LEU A 461 -15.20 24.07 -1.91
C LEU A 461 -15.70 24.94 -0.76
N ASN A 462 -14.94 25.98 -0.42
CA ASN A 462 -15.44 27.03 0.47
C ASN A 462 -16.30 28.06 -0.29
N SER A 463 -16.81 29.06 0.44
CA SER A 463 -17.61 30.15 -0.14
C SER A 463 -16.86 31.00 -1.18
N GLU A 464 -15.52 30.95 -1.19
CA GLU A 464 -14.66 31.64 -2.17
C GLU A 464 -14.33 30.75 -3.39
N GLY A 465 -14.81 29.50 -3.41
CA GLY A 465 -14.52 28.54 -4.47
C GLY A 465 -13.11 27.94 -4.40
N GLN A 466 -12.44 28.01 -3.26
CA GLN A 466 -11.15 27.36 -3.02
C GLN A 466 -11.35 25.95 -2.46
N VAL A 467 -10.41 25.05 -2.77
CA VAL A 467 -10.45 23.67 -2.29
C VAL A 467 -10.19 23.62 -0.79
N VAL A 468 -11.06 22.91 -0.06
CA VAL A 468 -10.91 22.66 1.37
C VAL A 468 -11.03 21.17 1.64
N MET A 469 -10.04 20.64 2.35
CA MET A 469 -9.99 19.23 2.75
C MET A 469 -10.78 19.01 4.04
N ASN A 470 -11.66 18.02 4.03
CA ASN A 470 -12.30 17.54 5.25
C ASN A 470 -11.37 16.54 5.96
N LYS A 471 -11.21 16.67 7.28
CA LYS A 471 -10.40 15.73 8.09
C LYS A 471 -10.90 14.27 8.06
N ASP A 472 -12.18 14.08 7.75
CA ASP A 472 -12.85 12.78 7.67
C ASP A 472 -12.80 12.19 6.25
N PHE A 473 -12.18 12.91 5.30
CA PHE A 473 -11.83 12.41 3.99
C PHE A 473 -10.51 11.62 4.08
N MET A 474 -10.60 10.30 3.90
CA MET A 474 -9.45 9.40 4.09
C MET A 474 -9.39 8.26 3.06
N PRO A 475 -9.45 8.54 1.75
CA PRO A 475 -9.44 7.50 0.71
C PRO A 475 -8.11 6.72 0.67
N PHE A 476 -7.04 7.27 1.25
CA PHE A 476 -5.71 6.69 1.29
C PHE A 476 -5.34 6.11 2.66
N SER A 477 -6.33 5.67 3.43
CA SER A 477 -6.20 5.28 4.84
C SER A 477 -5.93 6.46 5.77
N ILE A 478 -5.86 6.16 7.07
CA ILE A 478 -5.55 7.10 8.15
C ILE A 478 -4.31 6.67 8.95
N ASP A 479 -3.74 5.52 8.60
CA ASP A 479 -2.49 5.05 9.18
C ASP A 479 -1.38 6.06 8.85
N SER A 480 -0.79 6.63 9.90
CA SER A 480 0.24 7.67 9.77
C SER A 480 1.47 7.23 8.95
N GLN A 481 1.75 5.93 8.88
CA GLN A 481 2.85 5.35 8.12
C GLN A 481 2.48 5.14 6.65
N LEU A 482 1.25 4.70 6.36
CA LEU A 482 0.70 4.61 4.99
C LEU A 482 0.43 5.99 4.41
N LEU A 483 -0.12 6.92 5.18
CA LEU A 483 -0.33 8.31 4.77
C LEU A 483 1.00 9.04 4.54
N LYS A 484 2.05 8.76 5.31
CA LYS A 484 3.39 9.24 4.97
C LYS A 484 3.92 8.57 3.70
N LEU A 485 3.63 7.29 3.45
CA LEU A 485 4.05 6.64 2.20
C LEU A 485 3.39 7.28 0.99
N VAL A 486 2.06 7.33 0.99
CA VAL A 486 1.25 7.89 -0.08
C VAL A 486 1.48 9.40 -0.17
N GLY A 487 1.43 10.11 0.97
CA GLY A 487 1.72 11.53 1.10
C GLY A 487 3.10 11.85 0.54
N ASP A 488 4.19 11.28 1.06
CA ASP A 488 5.54 11.58 0.55
C ASP A 488 5.70 11.15 -0.93
N MET A 489 5.04 10.07 -1.37
CA MET A 489 4.96 9.65 -2.79
C MET A 489 4.18 10.61 -3.69
N PHE A 490 3.26 11.44 -3.19
CA PHE A 490 2.49 12.37 -4.05
C PHE A 490 2.79 13.85 -3.76
N VAL A 491 3.35 14.15 -2.58
CA VAL A 491 3.56 15.47 -1.99
C VAL A 491 5.06 15.80 -1.91
N GLY A 492 5.92 14.81 -1.64
CA GLY A 492 7.34 15.00 -1.32
C GLY A 492 8.18 15.62 -2.44
N GLY A 493 7.71 15.58 -3.69
CA GLY A 493 8.26 16.37 -4.79
C GLY A 493 7.39 17.57 -5.16
N THR A 494 6.07 17.47 -5.07
CA THR A 494 5.15 18.43 -5.70
C THR A 494 4.86 19.64 -4.81
N GLU A 495 4.62 19.45 -3.51
CA GLU A 495 4.20 20.53 -2.59
C GLU A 495 5.39 21.30 -2.02
N THR A 496 6.53 20.64 -1.78
CA THR A 496 7.75 21.32 -1.34
C THR A 496 8.37 22.15 -2.47
N THR A 497 8.34 21.63 -3.71
CA THR A 497 8.80 22.35 -4.91
C THR A 497 7.84 23.47 -5.27
N SER A 498 6.51 23.26 -5.22
CA SER A 498 5.54 24.34 -5.47
C SER A 498 5.62 25.44 -4.41
N THR A 499 5.79 25.09 -3.13
CA THR A 499 5.97 26.07 -2.04
C THR A 499 7.29 26.84 -2.20
N THR A 500 8.37 26.18 -2.61
CA THR A 500 9.64 26.86 -2.94
C THR A 500 9.47 27.82 -4.12
N ILE A 501 8.80 27.39 -5.20
CA ILE A 501 8.52 28.24 -6.37
C ILE A 501 7.62 29.41 -5.99
N ARG A 502 6.58 29.19 -5.19
CA ARG A 502 5.66 30.22 -4.68
C ARG A 502 6.41 31.28 -3.89
N TRP A 503 7.20 30.88 -2.89
CA TRP A 503 7.99 31.81 -2.10
C TRP A 503 9.04 32.53 -2.94
N MET A 504 9.73 31.82 -3.84
CA MET A 504 10.66 32.44 -4.78
C MET A 504 9.96 33.50 -5.64
N LEU A 505 8.80 33.22 -6.21
CA LEU A 505 8.02 34.19 -6.99
C LEU A 505 7.60 35.39 -6.13
N ILE A 506 7.15 35.16 -4.90
CA ILE A 506 6.81 36.24 -3.95
C ILE A 506 8.04 37.11 -3.65
N PHE A 507 9.20 36.52 -3.36
CA PHE A 507 10.42 37.26 -3.09
C PHE A 507 10.93 38.00 -4.33
N LEU A 508 10.89 37.40 -5.51
CA LEU A 508 11.25 38.08 -6.76
C LEU A 508 10.32 39.25 -7.10
N VAL A 509 9.03 39.17 -6.75
CA VAL A 509 8.10 40.30 -6.90
C VAL A 509 8.41 41.42 -5.90
N ARG A 510 8.78 41.07 -4.67
CA ARG A 510 9.10 42.04 -3.60
C ARG A 510 10.50 42.64 -3.70
N HIS A 511 11.40 42.02 -4.48
CA HIS A 511 12.79 42.44 -4.69
C HIS A 511 13.12 42.61 -6.18
N PRO A 512 12.64 43.70 -6.84
CA PRO A 512 12.82 43.93 -8.28
C PRO A 512 14.28 43.92 -8.74
N GLU A 513 15.21 44.32 -7.87
CA GLU A 513 16.66 44.31 -8.10
C GLU A 513 17.24 42.90 -8.17
N VAL A 514 16.72 41.96 -7.36
CA VAL A 514 17.10 40.55 -7.41
C VAL A 514 16.49 39.90 -8.65
N LYS A 515 15.22 40.19 -8.94
CA LYS A 515 14.54 39.76 -10.16
C LYS A 515 15.30 40.17 -11.41
N LYS A 516 15.70 41.44 -11.51
CA LYS A 516 16.46 41.93 -12.67
C LYS A 516 17.73 41.12 -12.92
N LYS A 517 18.50 40.83 -11.86
CA LYS A 517 19.74 40.04 -11.95
C LYS A 517 19.52 38.58 -12.33
N VAL A 518 18.48 37.94 -11.79
CA VAL A 518 18.10 36.57 -12.18
C VAL A 518 17.73 36.53 -13.67
N PHE A 519 16.96 37.51 -14.16
CA PHE A 519 16.62 37.61 -15.57
C PHE A 519 17.84 37.88 -16.45
N GLU A 520 18.75 38.78 -16.04
CA GLU A 520 20.00 39.04 -16.78
C GLU A 520 20.88 37.77 -16.88
N GLU A 521 21.03 37.01 -15.79
CA GLU A 521 21.78 35.76 -15.77
C GLU A 521 21.13 34.67 -16.66
N ILE A 522 19.80 34.53 -16.56
CA ILE A 522 19.03 33.59 -17.39
C ILE A 522 19.14 33.94 -18.87
N GLU A 523 19.00 35.21 -19.24
CA GLU A 523 19.09 35.68 -20.62
C GLU A 523 20.50 35.48 -21.19
N GLN A 524 21.53 35.77 -20.39
CA GLN A 524 22.93 35.56 -20.79
C GLN A 524 23.24 34.08 -21.04
N ILE A 525 22.76 33.18 -20.17
CA ILE A 525 22.97 31.74 -20.34
C ILE A 525 22.10 31.16 -21.44
N ARG A 526 20.87 31.65 -21.61
CA ARG A 526 19.97 31.22 -22.68
C ARG A 526 20.53 31.61 -24.06
N GLY A 527 21.01 32.84 -24.20
CA GLY A 527 21.36 33.42 -25.49
C GLY A 527 20.18 33.34 -26.46
N ASP A 528 20.43 32.94 -27.70
CA ASP A 528 19.41 32.82 -28.75
C ASP A 528 18.55 31.54 -28.66
N ARG A 529 18.79 30.68 -27.65
CA ARG A 529 18.07 29.41 -27.50
C ARG A 529 16.64 29.66 -27.02
N SER A 530 15.69 28.88 -27.53
CA SER A 530 14.28 29.00 -27.13
C SER A 530 13.99 28.47 -25.71
N ARG A 531 14.86 27.60 -25.16
CA ARG A 531 14.75 27.01 -23.82
C ARG A 531 16.12 26.72 -23.21
N LEU A 532 16.18 26.72 -21.87
CA LEU A 532 17.34 26.31 -21.08
C LEU A 532 17.36 24.79 -20.86
N SER A 533 18.57 24.23 -20.73
CA SER A 533 18.82 22.83 -20.34
C SER A 533 19.07 22.71 -18.84
N VAL A 534 18.84 21.54 -18.24
CA VAL A 534 19.16 21.25 -16.83
C VAL A 534 20.66 21.44 -16.53
N THR A 535 21.51 21.12 -17.50
CA THR A 535 22.97 21.33 -17.41
C THR A 535 23.38 22.80 -17.36
N ASP A 536 22.49 23.72 -17.73
CA ASP A 536 22.75 25.15 -17.67
C ASP A 536 22.74 25.69 -16.23
N ARG A 537 22.19 24.91 -15.29
CA ARG A 537 22.10 25.25 -13.86
C ARG A 537 23.46 25.55 -13.23
N GLU A 538 24.50 24.79 -13.58
CA GLU A 538 25.87 25.00 -13.07
C GLU A 538 26.46 26.36 -13.46
N ARG A 539 25.87 27.02 -14.47
CA ARG A 539 26.27 28.34 -14.97
C ARG A 539 25.38 29.47 -14.47
N MET A 540 24.45 29.19 -13.56
CA MET A 540 23.50 30.15 -13.00
C MET A 540 23.64 30.27 -11.46
N PRO A 541 24.83 30.61 -10.94
CA PRO A 541 25.07 30.63 -9.50
C PRO A 541 24.21 31.65 -8.75
N TYR A 542 23.84 32.78 -9.36
CA TYR A 542 22.99 33.78 -8.70
C TYR A 542 21.55 33.29 -8.59
N THR A 543 21.02 32.65 -9.63
CA THR A 543 19.68 32.03 -9.64
C THR A 543 19.61 30.88 -8.63
N GLU A 544 20.66 30.07 -8.54
CA GLU A 544 20.75 29.02 -7.53
C GLU A 544 20.77 29.61 -6.11
N ALA A 545 21.54 30.68 -5.87
CA ALA A 545 21.56 31.37 -4.59
C ALA A 545 20.19 31.96 -4.19
N VAL A 546 19.40 32.41 -5.17
CA VAL A 546 18.01 32.87 -4.97
C VAL A 546 17.09 31.72 -4.57
N ILE A 547 17.24 30.54 -5.18
CA ILE A 547 16.47 29.35 -4.80
C ILE A 547 16.78 28.95 -3.36
N LEU A 548 18.07 28.91 -3.00
CA LEU A 548 18.52 28.52 -1.66
C LEU A 548 18.05 29.50 -0.59
N GLU A 549 18.12 30.81 -0.84
CA GLU A 549 17.57 31.81 0.08
C GLU A 549 16.05 31.77 0.15
N SER A 550 15.37 31.40 -0.95
CA SER A 550 13.92 31.20 -0.94
C SER A 550 13.53 29.97 -0.11
N GLN A 551 14.36 28.94 -0.10
CA GLN A 551 14.16 27.77 0.75
C GLN A 551 14.43 28.07 2.23
N ARG A 552 15.44 28.90 2.54
CA ARG A 552 15.73 29.34 3.91
C ARG A 552 14.60 30.20 4.47
N LEU A 553 14.31 31.32 3.78
CA LEU A 553 13.40 32.35 4.26
C LEU A 553 11.93 31.97 4.06
N GLY A 554 11.64 31.19 3.04
CA GLY A 554 10.30 30.60 2.83
C GLY A 554 9.98 29.49 3.84
N ASP A 555 10.95 29.11 4.67
CA ASP A 555 10.82 28.15 5.78
C ASP A 555 10.04 26.89 5.36
N ILE A 556 10.53 26.25 4.29
CA ILE A 556 9.76 25.23 3.54
C ILE A 556 9.41 24.03 4.42
N ALA A 557 10.25 23.72 5.40
CA ALA A 557 10.01 22.71 6.43
C ALA A 557 10.55 23.20 7.79
N PRO A 558 9.73 23.87 8.62
CA PRO A 558 10.18 24.44 9.90
C PRO A 558 10.60 23.37 10.92
N PHE A 559 10.07 22.16 10.78
CA PHE A 559 10.38 21.02 11.64
C PHE A 559 10.86 19.86 10.78
N SER A 560 11.92 19.17 11.22
CA SER A 560 12.37 17.96 10.56
C SER A 560 11.54 16.74 10.98
N VAL A 561 11.77 15.62 10.31
CA VAL A 561 11.16 14.34 10.65
C VAL A 561 11.47 13.99 12.11
N ALA A 562 10.43 13.62 12.86
CA ALA A 562 10.59 13.18 14.24
C ALA A 562 11.52 11.96 14.35
N HIS A 563 12.59 12.09 15.14
CA HIS A 563 13.53 11.02 15.45
C HIS A 563 13.22 10.41 16.81
N SER A 564 13.72 9.20 17.07
CA SER A 564 13.63 8.60 18.40
C SER A 564 14.89 7.81 18.73
N ASN A 565 15.33 7.89 19.98
CA ASN A 565 16.51 7.20 20.49
C ASN A 565 16.14 5.84 21.09
N PHE A 566 16.98 4.82 20.90
CA PHE A 566 16.75 3.47 21.48
C PHE A 566 17.37 3.29 22.86
N LYS A 567 18.30 4.16 23.23
CA LYS A 567 18.98 4.21 24.53
C LYS A 567 18.95 5.64 25.04
N PRO A 568 19.08 5.90 26.35
CA PRO A 568 19.25 7.25 26.83
C PRO A 568 20.46 7.91 26.13
N VAL A 569 20.29 9.14 25.67
CA VAL A 569 21.35 9.90 24.99
C VAL A 569 21.56 11.18 25.76
N ASP A 570 22.81 11.46 26.14
CA ASP A 570 23.19 12.76 26.67
C ASP A 570 23.46 13.73 25.52
N LEU A 571 22.67 14.80 25.44
CA LEU A 571 22.83 15.89 24.48
C LEU A 571 23.16 17.16 25.25
N GLU A 572 24.39 17.65 25.13
CA GLU A 572 24.87 18.89 25.76
C GLU A 572 24.53 19.01 27.26
N GLY A 573 24.64 17.91 28.01
CA GLY A 573 24.37 17.86 29.45
C GLY A 573 22.92 17.54 29.83
N TYR A 574 22.02 17.34 28.85
CA TYR A 574 20.66 16.85 29.07
C TYR A 574 20.54 15.37 28.70
N THR A 575 20.13 14.55 29.67
CA THR A 575 19.81 13.14 29.41
C THR A 575 18.43 13.03 28.77
N VAL A 576 18.40 12.71 27.48
CA VAL A 576 17.20 12.35 26.74
C VAL A 576 16.89 10.87 27.01
N PRO A 577 15.78 10.53 27.70
CA PRO A 577 15.44 9.14 28.00
C PRO A 577 15.27 8.29 26.74
N ALA A 578 15.51 6.98 26.83
CA ALA A 578 15.22 6.07 25.72
C ALA A 578 13.76 6.21 25.24
N HIS A 579 13.56 6.08 23.94
CA HIS A 579 12.28 6.18 23.23
C HIS A 579 11.62 7.57 23.27
N SER A 580 12.35 8.60 23.66
CA SER A 580 11.90 9.98 23.51
C SER A 580 11.78 10.31 22.02
N VAL A 581 10.77 11.10 21.67
CA VAL A 581 10.61 11.61 20.31
C VAL A 581 11.22 13.00 20.27
N VAL A 582 12.26 13.16 19.47
CA VAL A 582 12.95 14.42 19.25
C VAL A 582 12.52 14.94 17.90
N ILE A 583 11.97 16.15 17.87
CA ILE A 583 11.58 16.84 16.64
C ILE A 583 12.53 18.02 16.47
N PRO A 584 13.53 17.93 15.58
CA PRO A 584 14.43 19.04 15.32
C PRO A 584 13.64 20.24 14.76
N ASN A 585 13.81 21.37 15.42
CA ASN A 585 13.31 22.67 14.96
C ASN A 585 14.32 23.25 13.96
N LEU A 586 14.08 23.03 12.66
CA LEU A 586 14.95 23.54 11.60
C LEU A 586 14.80 25.06 11.45
N HIS A 587 13.61 25.59 11.73
CA HIS A 587 13.36 27.03 11.75
C HIS A 587 14.32 27.74 12.70
N SER A 588 14.52 27.22 13.92
CA SER A 588 15.44 27.87 14.87
C SER A 588 16.88 27.97 14.38
N ALA A 589 17.32 27.08 13.49
CA ALA A 589 18.67 27.13 12.94
C ALA A 589 18.76 27.97 11.65
N MET A 590 17.70 27.99 10.83
CA MET A 590 17.64 28.80 9.59
C MET A 590 17.37 30.29 9.84
N PHE A 591 16.89 30.64 11.04
CA PHE A 591 16.57 32.00 11.48
C PHE A 591 17.40 32.45 12.70
N ASP A 592 18.43 31.71 13.08
CA ASP A 592 19.32 32.07 14.18
C ASP A 592 20.08 33.38 13.86
N PRO A 593 19.89 34.48 14.62
CA PRO A 593 20.54 35.76 14.36
C PRO A 593 22.06 35.73 14.60
N ASP A 594 22.58 34.76 15.34
CA ASP A 594 24.02 34.58 15.57
C ASP A 594 24.71 33.90 14.37
N VAL A 595 23.94 33.20 13.53
CA VAL A 595 24.41 32.48 12.34
C VAL A 595 24.07 33.24 11.05
N TRP A 596 22.89 33.86 10.99
CA TRP A 596 22.36 34.53 9.82
C TRP A 596 22.24 36.04 10.08
N GLU A 597 23.21 36.81 9.54
CA GLU A 597 23.12 38.27 9.56
C GLU A 597 21.82 38.71 8.87
N LYS A 598 20.99 39.49 9.59
CA LYS A 598 19.64 39.89 9.16
C LYS A 598 18.83 38.68 8.70
N ALA A 599 18.62 37.73 9.60
CA ALA A 599 17.98 36.44 9.33
C ALA A 599 16.61 36.55 8.62
N ASP A 600 15.85 37.61 8.90
CA ASP A 600 14.51 37.83 8.35
C ASP A 600 14.50 38.55 7.00
N GLU A 601 15.65 38.99 6.50
CA GLU A 601 15.78 39.66 5.20
C GLU A 601 16.16 38.66 4.09
N PHE A 602 15.56 38.83 2.91
CA PHE A 602 15.88 38.05 1.71
C PHE A 602 17.19 38.53 1.08
N ILE A 603 18.29 37.83 1.34
CA ILE A 603 19.64 38.21 0.87
C ILE A 603 20.30 37.03 0.14
N PRO A 604 19.99 36.78 -1.14
CA PRO A 604 20.55 35.66 -1.91
C PRO A 604 22.09 35.59 -1.93
N LYS A 605 22.76 36.75 -1.89
CA LYS A 605 24.23 36.83 -1.91
C LYS A 605 24.91 36.07 -0.78
N ARG A 606 24.21 35.74 0.31
CA ARG A 606 24.78 34.95 1.43
C ARG A 606 25.17 33.53 1.03
N PHE A 607 24.64 33.02 -0.08
CA PHE A 607 25.01 31.73 -0.66
C PHE A 607 26.06 31.85 -1.77
N LEU A 608 26.76 32.99 -1.89
CA LEU A 608 27.81 33.20 -2.89
C LEU A 608 29.15 33.45 -2.21
N ASN A 609 30.22 32.82 -2.72
CA ASN A 609 31.59 33.12 -2.32
C ASN A 609 32.11 34.40 -3.02
N SER A 610 33.35 34.79 -2.70
CA SER A 610 34.02 35.97 -3.30
C SER A 610 34.22 35.87 -4.82
N GLU A 611 34.14 34.67 -5.39
CA GLU A 611 34.24 34.41 -6.83
C GLU A 611 32.87 34.34 -7.53
N GLY A 612 31.78 34.54 -6.78
CA GLY A 612 30.41 34.50 -7.30
C GLY A 612 29.86 33.10 -7.54
N GLN A 613 30.49 32.05 -7.00
CA GLN A 613 30.00 30.68 -7.04
C GLN A 613 29.19 30.34 -5.79
N VAL A 614 28.31 29.34 -5.89
CA VAL A 614 27.45 28.91 -4.78
C VAL A 614 28.29 28.30 -3.66
N ALA A 615 28.12 28.83 -2.45
CA ALA A 615 28.73 28.31 -1.23
C ALA A 615 27.63 28.03 -0.20
N MET A 616 27.49 26.76 0.17
CA MET A 616 26.53 26.32 1.20
C MET A 616 27.00 26.73 2.60
N ASN A 617 26.12 27.38 3.36
CA ASN A 617 26.31 27.56 4.79
C ASN A 617 26.08 26.20 5.49
N LYS A 618 26.97 25.82 6.42
CA LYS A 618 26.88 24.57 7.18
C LYS A 618 25.58 24.43 8.00
N ASP A 619 24.97 25.57 8.35
CA ASP A 619 23.74 25.66 9.14
C ASP A 619 22.49 25.84 8.25
N PHE A 620 22.65 25.77 6.92
CA PHE A 620 21.53 25.73 5.99
C PHE A 620 20.96 24.32 5.88
N MET A 621 19.72 24.13 6.33
CA MET A 621 19.10 22.80 6.48
C MET A 621 17.61 22.81 6.16
N PRO A 622 17.19 23.19 4.93
CA PRO A 622 15.77 23.37 4.58
C PRO A 622 14.95 22.08 4.62
N PHE A 623 15.60 20.90 4.69
CA PHE A 623 14.92 19.61 4.57
C PHE A 623 15.42 18.52 5.56
N SER A 624 16.35 18.81 6.48
CA SER A 624 16.91 17.97 7.59
C SER A 624 18.45 17.98 7.68
N ILE A 625 19.00 17.63 8.85
CA ILE A 625 20.42 17.26 9.06
C ILE A 625 20.50 15.81 9.56
N GLY A 626 21.35 15.03 8.91
CA GLY A 626 21.92 13.81 9.46
C GLY A 626 22.93 13.21 8.50
N LYS A 627 24.20 13.09 8.89
CA LYS A 627 24.97 11.94 8.42
C LYS A 627 24.30 10.73 9.06
N LEU A 628 23.84 9.79 8.23
CA LEU A 628 23.56 8.43 8.71
C LEU A 628 24.80 8.01 9.50
N LEU A 629 24.65 7.78 10.81
CA LEU A 629 25.64 6.98 11.52
C LEU A 629 25.64 5.63 10.79
N THR A 630 26.75 5.40 10.10
CA THR A 630 27.13 4.13 9.46
C THR A 630 26.90 2.95 10.37
#